data_AF-A0A8B8DDX1-F1
#
_entry.id   AF-A0A8B8DDX1-F1
#
_cell.length_a   1.000
_cell.length_b   1.000
_cell.length_c   1.000
_cell.angle_alpha   90.00
_cell.angle_beta   90.00
_cell.angle_gamma   90.00
#
_symmetry.space_group_name_H-M   'P 1'
#
loop_
_entity.id
_entity.type
_entity.pdbx_description
1 polymer ?
#
loop_
_entity_poly.entity_id
_entity_poly.type
_entity_poly.pdbx_seq_one_letter_code
_entity_poly.pdbx_strand_id
1 'polypeptide(L)'
;MWRAVSLLVWLCGGLLFVAGDISELEILRDKPPIRIGAFNIQIFGKTKFSKPDVVQELIKILSRYDIILIQEIRDSSETYIHSLVDVVNNSTRQDEPFSLVVSARLGRSTSKEQYAFLYRPRYVSVADVYQYEDPLDKFERPPYAVKFHSDQLEMHSFGIIGLHSKPEDAFNEINELSVVYGKVEQRFKTSNLLIAGDLNADCSYLSRTKMANLSLRLDTSYKWLINNSQDTTVGPTDCAYDRLITKSSSWLDNIVPGSVQVFQYDELYQLNEDLAESVSDHYPIEMELRGKCRSAYSPGFAQQLTVSVADDRTIPSSDLVYVRYIYQKTGEKIPTWNAQVYKIDTRMNYVIANKTSVDVTKAVEEFFLFYEAFDRKLLSLESIAAVRKILEGFQSFQDPYIYCMDTHRVSLVDLSVTCSLVDPLTCKMDVSRYLS
;
A
#
# COMPACT_ATOMS: atom_id res chain seq x y z
N MET A 1 13.84 -16.97 35.21
CA MET A 1 14.84 -15.90 35.18
C MET A 1 14.81 -15.37 33.75
N TRP A 2 13.99 -14.35 33.50
CA TRP A 2 13.81 -13.78 32.17
C TRP A 2 15.13 -13.08 31.80
N ARG A 3 15.84 -13.61 30.79
CA ARG A 3 17.11 -13.05 30.33
C ARG A 3 16.85 -12.09 29.17
N ALA A 4 17.69 -11.06 29.05
CA ALA A 4 17.37 -9.88 28.26
C ALA A 4 17.88 -10.04 26.82
N VAL A 5 16.98 -10.18 25.86
CA VAL A 5 17.28 -9.93 24.44
C VAL A 5 17.34 -8.41 24.26
N SER A 6 18.51 -7.88 23.92
CA SER A 6 18.66 -6.45 23.63
C SER A 6 18.52 -6.20 22.14
N LEU A 7 17.57 -5.34 21.77
CA LEU A 7 17.37 -4.85 20.41
C LEU A 7 18.09 -3.50 20.29
N LEU A 8 19.02 -3.37 19.35
CA LEU A 8 19.61 -2.07 19.01
C LEU A 8 19.34 -1.75 17.54
N VAL A 9 18.83 -0.56 17.28
CA VAL A 9 18.59 -0.05 15.94
C VAL A 9 19.66 0.99 15.63
N TRP A 10 20.36 0.85 14.51
CA TRP A 10 21.38 1.78 14.04
C TRP A 10 20.99 2.33 12.67
N LEU A 11 21.08 3.65 12.49
CA LEU A 11 21.13 4.29 11.18
C LEU A 11 22.50 4.92 10.97
N CYS A 12 23.20 4.51 9.91
CA CYS A 12 24.43 5.16 9.48
C CYS A 12 24.11 6.25 8.45
N GLY A 13 24.05 7.50 8.88
CA GLY A 13 23.96 8.69 8.03
C GLY A 13 24.10 9.95 8.88
N GLY A 14 25.03 10.85 8.53
CA GLY A 14 25.34 12.15 9.18
C GLY A 14 24.85 12.38 10.62
N LEU A 15 25.78 12.33 11.61
CA LEU A 15 25.69 12.91 12.97
C LEU A 15 24.45 12.63 13.84
N LEU A 16 23.55 11.72 13.45
CA LEU A 16 22.43 11.26 14.28
C LEU A 16 22.66 9.81 14.71
N PHE A 17 23.13 9.66 15.96
CA PHE A 17 23.12 8.38 16.66
C PHE A 17 21.81 8.31 17.45
N VAL A 18 20.92 7.41 17.06
CA VAL A 18 19.72 7.07 17.83
C VAL A 18 19.92 5.64 18.33
N ALA A 19 20.05 5.48 19.63
CA ALA A 19 20.22 4.19 20.28
C ALA A 19 19.09 4.03 21.31
N GLY A 20 18.06 3.24 20.96
CA GLY A 20 16.89 3.07 21.82
C GLY A 20 15.84 2.11 21.26
N ASP A 21 14.73 2.01 21.98
CA ASP A 21 13.56 1.17 21.67
C ASP A 21 12.79 1.65 20.43
N ILE A 22 11.87 0.81 19.93
CA ILE A 22 11.04 1.00 18.72
C ILE A 22 10.34 2.38 18.67
N SER A 23 10.11 3.04 19.82
CA SER A 23 9.52 4.38 19.91
C SER A 23 10.35 5.49 19.25
N GLU A 24 11.67 5.36 19.13
CA GLU A 24 12.52 6.39 18.50
C GLU A 24 12.42 6.39 16.96
N LEU A 25 11.82 5.34 16.36
CA LEU A 25 11.51 5.28 14.92
C LEU A 25 10.36 6.21 14.52
N GLU A 26 9.59 6.79 15.46
CA GLU A 26 8.53 7.74 15.12
C GLU A 26 9.03 9.06 14.50
N ILE A 27 10.30 9.41 14.75
CA ILE A 27 10.95 10.59 14.15
C ILE A 27 11.14 10.37 12.64
N LEU A 28 11.37 9.12 12.25
CA LEU A 28 11.61 8.68 10.87
C LEU A 28 10.32 8.47 10.07
N ARG A 29 9.16 8.36 10.72
CA ARG A 29 7.88 8.15 10.05
C ARG A 29 7.49 9.40 9.23
N ASP A 30 7.38 9.19 7.94
CA ASP A 30 6.69 10.09 7.01
C ASP A 30 5.23 10.29 7.46
N LYS A 31 4.55 11.28 6.88
CA LYS A 31 3.11 11.43 7.15
C LYS A 31 2.38 10.15 6.72
N PRO A 32 1.30 9.74 7.42
CA PRO A 32 0.48 8.62 6.97
C PRO A 32 0.01 8.85 5.52
N PRO A 33 -0.04 7.80 4.69
CA PRO A 33 -0.59 7.89 3.35
C PRO A 33 -2.09 8.15 3.42
N ILE A 34 -2.64 8.62 2.30
CA ILE A 34 -4.08 8.81 2.13
C ILE A 34 -4.61 7.70 1.23
N ARG A 35 -5.61 6.97 1.69
CA ARG A 35 -6.27 5.93 0.90
C ARG A 35 -7.40 6.51 0.06
N ILE A 36 -7.35 6.22 -1.24
CA ILE A 36 -8.30 6.70 -2.25
C ILE A 36 -8.98 5.50 -2.90
N GLY A 37 -10.28 5.57 -3.12
CA GLY A 37 -11.02 4.54 -3.84
C GLY A 37 -12.11 5.06 -4.78
N ALA A 38 -12.64 4.15 -5.59
CA ALA A 38 -13.88 4.33 -6.34
C ALA A 38 -14.74 3.08 -6.20
N PHE A 39 -16.05 3.27 -6.01
CA PHE A 39 -16.98 2.19 -5.72
C PHE A 39 -18.36 2.46 -6.33
N ASN A 40 -18.77 1.59 -7.25
CA ASN A 40 -20.17 1.46 -7.63
C ASN A 40 -20.90 0.65 -6.53
N ILE A 41 -21.88 1.25 -5.84
CA ILE A 41 -22.67 0.60 -4.77
C ILE A 41 -23.93 -0.11 -5.33
N GLN A 42 -24.16 -0.04 -6.64
CA GLN A 42 -25.26 -0.67 -7.35
C GLN A 42 -26.64 -0.21 -6.86
N ILE A 43 -27.25 0.78 -7.53
CA ILE A 43 -28.62 1.25 -7.21
C ILE A 43 -28.71 1.68 -5.73
N PHE A 44 -27.77 2.51 -5.29
CA PHE A 44 -27.79 3.02 -3.93
C PHE A 44 -28.93 4.02 -3.74
N GLY A 45 -29.80 3.77 -2.76
CA GLY A 45 -30.95 4.60 -2.44
C GLY A 45 -31.75 4.00 -1.30
N LYS A 46 -33.00 4.46 -1.11
CA LYS A 46 -33.88 4.06 0.00
C LYS A 46 -33.90 2.55 0.26
N THR A 47 -34.14 1.76 -0.77
CA THR A 47 -34.32 0.30 -0.63
C THR A 47 -33.06 -0.37 -0.11
N LYS A 48 -31.88 -0.02 -0.65
CA LYS A 48 -30.60 -0.59 -0.18
C LYS A 48 -30.28 -0.10 1.23
N PHE A 49 -30.44 1.20 1.49
CA PHE A 49 -30.20 1.77 2.82
C PHE A 49 -31.15 1.23 3.91
N SER A 50 -32.31 0.71 3.54
CA SER A 50 -33.25 0.10 4.49
C SER A 50 -32.87 -1.31 4.93
N LYS A 51 -31.79 -1.89 4.38
CA LYS A 51 -31.27 -3.22 4.75
C LYS A 51 -30.14 -3.05 5.79
N PRO A 52 -30.36 -3.36 7.08
CA PRO A 52 -29.37 -3.10 8.13
C PRO A 52 -28.03 -3.80 7.90
N ASP A 53 -28.06 -5.06 7.44
CA ASP A 53 -26.84 -5.85 7.19
C ASP A 53 -26.00 -5.23 6.07
N VAL A 54 -26.64 -4.74 5.01
CA VAL A 54 -25.95 -4.03 3.91
C VAL A 54 -25.33 -2.74 4.41
N VAL A 55 -26.06 -1.95 5.21
CA VAL A 55 -25.52 -0.70 5.78
C VAL A 55 -24.34 -0.99 6.69
N GLN A 56 -24.38 -2.08 7.47
CA GLN A 56 -23.27 -2.48 8.33
C GLN A 56 -22.00 -2.79 7.52
N GLU A 57 -22.12 -3.51 6.40
CA GLU A 57 -20.97 -3.77 5.53
C GLU A 57 -20.48 -2.49 4.83
N LEU A 58 -21.39 -1.63 4.36
CA LEU A 58 -21.02 -0.32 3.80
C LEU A 58 -20.24 0.54 4.81
N ILE A 59 -20.60 0.53 6.10
CA ILE A 59 -19.82 1.22 7.14
C ILE A 59 -18.39 0.70 7.20
N LYS A 60 -18.21 -0.63 7.25
CA LYS A 60 -16.88 -1.25 7.31
C LYS A 60 -16.05 -0.89 6.07
N ILE A 61 -16.63 -1.05 4.87
CA ILE A 61 -15.98 -0.74 3.59
C ILE A 61 -15.58 0.73 3.56
N LEU A 62 -16.53 1.66 3.75
CA LEU A 62 -16.29 3.10 3.60
C LEU A 62 -15.33 3.64 4.66
N SER A 63 -15.29 3.07 5.87
CA SER A 63 -14.40 3.53 6.94
C SER A 63 -12.90 3.43 6.58
N ARG A 64 -12.55 2.55 5.63
CA ARG A 64 -11.18 2.34 5.14
C ARG A 64 -10.60 3.55 4.40
N TYR A 65 -11.45 4.39 3.80
CA TYR A 65 -11.02 5.41 2.86
C TYR A 65 -10.89 6.78 3.52
N ASP A 66 -10.01 7.59 2.96
CA ASP A 66 -9.90 9.01 3.25
C ASP A 66 -10.54 9.86 2.15
N ILE A 67 -10.53 9.35 0.91
CA ILE A 67 -11.31 9.85 -0.23
C ILE A 67 -11.94 8.66 -0.95
N ILE A 68 -13.23 8.72 -1.26
CA ILE A 68 -13.86 7.69 -2.10
C ILE A 68 -14.91 8.30 -3.02
N LEU A 69 -14.84 7.92 -4.30
CA LEU A 69 -15.89 8.17 -5.28
C LEU A 69 -16.96 7.09 -5.16
N ILE A 70 -18.20 7.49 -4.93
CA ILE A 70 -19.38 6.63 -4.92
C ILE A 70 -20.19 6.87 -6.19
N GLN A 71 -20.62 5.77 -6.82
CA GLN A 71 -21.37 5.77 -8.07
C GLN A 71 -22.70 5.03 -7.92
N GLU A 72 -23.56 5.19 -8.92
CA GLU A 72 -24.91 4.61 -8.99
C GLU A 72 -25.84 4.98 -7.81
N ILE A 73 -25.72 6.22 -7.34
CA ILE A 73 -26.67 6.79 -6.36
C ILE A 73 -27.99 7.09 -7.07
N ARG A 74 -28.95 6.19 -6.95
CA ARG A 74 -30.31 6.30 -7.50
C ARG A 74 -31.30 6.68 -6.42
N ASP A 75 -31.19 7.91 -5.95
CA ASP A 75 -32.09 8.49 -4.94
C ASP A 75 -32.70 9.79 -5.45
N SER A 76 -34.02 9.77 -5.73
CA SER A 76 -34.73 10.97 -6.18
C SER A 76 -34.95 12.00 -5.09
N SER A 77 -34.79 11.62 -3.82
CA SER A 77 -34.90 12.54 -2.69
C SER A 77 -33.57 13.25 -2.38
N GLU A 78 -32.45 12.75 -2.91
CA GLU A 78 -31.10 13.28 -2.68
C GLU A 78 -30.74 13.33 -1.17
N THR A 79 -31.23 12.38 -0.38
CA THR A 79 -31.06 12.34 1.08
C THR A 79 -30.27 11.14 1.57
N TYR A 80 -30.38 9.98 0.93
CA TYR A 80 -29.84 8.73 1.49
C TYR A 80 -28.31 8.67 1.47
N ILE A 81 -27.64 9.37 0.55
CA ILE A 81 -26.17 9.48 0.59
C ILE A 81 -25.68 10.27 1.79
N HIS A 82 -26.42 11.32 2.19
CA HIS A 82 -26.14 12.08 3.40
C HIS A 82 -26.39 11.23 4.65
N SER A 83 -27.52 10.50 4.68
CA SER A 83 -27.83 9.55 5.77
C SER A 83 -26.76 8.46 5.93
N LEU A 84 -26.21 7.95 4.82
CA LEU A 84 -25.11 6.99 4.87
C LEU A 84 -23.86 7.60 5.48
N VAL A 85 -23.48 8.80 5.06
CA VAL A 85 -22.32 9.51 5.63
C VAL A 85 -22.50 9.78 7.13
N ASP A 86 -23.70 10.20 7.55
CA ASP A 86 -24.01 10.42 8.97
C ASP A 86 -23.85 9.14 9.78
N VAL A 87 -24.35 8.01 9.27
CA VAL A 87 -24.19 6.71 9.93
C VAL A 87 -22.72 6.29 10.00
N VAL A 88 -21.97 6.40 8.90
CA VAL A 88 -20.53 6.08 8.87
C VAL A 88 -19.75 6.90 9.89
N ASN A 89 -20.00 8.22 9.93
CA ASN A 89 -19.35 9.17 10.84
C ASN A 89 -19.68 8.89 12.31
N ASN A 90 -20.91 8.45 12.59
CA ASN A 90 -21.31 8.10 13.96
C ASN A 90 -20.75 6.74 14.40
N SER A 91 -20.51 5.82 13.47
CA SER A 91 -20.06 4.45 13.78
C SER A 91 -18.55 4.27 13.82
N THR A 92 -17.78 5.03 13.02
CA THR A 92 -16.33 4.81 12.85
C THR A 92 -15.57 6.11 12.66
N ARG A 93 -14.31 6.16 13.09
CA ARG A 93 -13.38 7.29 12.85
C ARG A 93 -14.01 8.65 13.18
N GLN A 94 -14.65 8.73 14.36
CA GLN A 94 -15.44 9.88 14.82
C GLN A 94 -14.62 11.17 14.97
N ASP A 95 -13.31 11.04 15.18
CA ASP A 95 -12.34 12.13 15.28
C ASP A 95 -11.93 12.72 13.91
N GLU A 96 -12.32 12.06 12.82
CA GLU A 96 -12.00 12.46 11.46
C GLU A 96 -13.15 12.19 10.48
N PRO A 97 -14.36 12.73 10.75
CA PRO A 97 -15.57 12.41 9.98
C PRO A 97 -15.44 12.79 8.51
N PHE A 98 -16.15 12.07 7.66
CA PHE A 98 -16.33 12.43 6.26
C PHE A 98 -17.17 13.71 6.12
N SER A 99 -16.78 14.51 5.14
CA SER A 99 -17.64 15.44 4.41
C SER A 99 -17.90 14.88 3.01
N LEU A 100 -18.84 15.45 2.25
CA LEU A 100 -19.10 15.02 0.88
C LEU A 100 -19.42 16.18 -0.06
N VAL A 101 -19.18 15.96 -1.35
CA VAL A 101 -19.70 16.77 -2.45
C VAL A 101 -20.41 15.85 -3.45
N VAL A 102 -21.61 16.23 -3.87
CA VAL A 102 -22.51 15.41 -4.70
C VAL A 102 -22.78 16.10 -6.01
N SER A 103 -22.78 15.35 -7.11
CA SER A 103 -23.13 15.86 -8.43
C SER A 103 -24.63 16.17 -8.55
N ALA A 104 -25.01 16.85 -9.63
CA ALA A 104 -26.40 16.86 -10.07
C ALA A 104 -26.90 15.42 -10.35
N ARG A 105 -28.21 15.24 -10.44
CA ARG A 105 -28.81 14.00 -10.95
C ARG A 105 -28.62 13.92 -12.48
N LEU A 106 -27.87 12.93 -12.94
CA LEU A 106 -27.43 12.72 -14.33
C LEU A 106 -28.07 11.48 -14.94
N GLY A 107 -28.20 11.45 -16.26
CA GLY A 107 -28.94 10.41 -16.98
C GLY A 107 -29.92 11.03 -17.97
N ARG A 108 -30.00 10.45 -19.17
CA ARG A 108 -30.94 10.88 -20.23
C ARG A 108 -32.38 10.51 -19.89
N SER A 109 -32.56 9.42 -19.13
CA SER A 109 -33.87 8.95 -18.70
C SER A 109 -34.34 9.58 -17.38
N THR A 110 -35.53 9.17 -16.91
CA THR A 110 -36.05 9.53 -15.58
C THR A 110 -35.33 8.79 -14.45
N SER A 111 -34.72 7.64 -14.74
CA SER A 111 -33.86 6.89 -13.81
C SER A 111 -32.47 7.51 -13.82
N LYS A 112 -32.29 8.54 -12.98
CA LYS A 112 -31.05 9.29 -12.87
C LYS A 112 -30.17 8.83 -11.70
N GLU A 113 -28.87 9.04 -11.86
CA GLU A 113 -27.82 8.72 -10.89
C GLU A 113 -27.06 9.97 -10.44
N GLN A 114 -26.38 9.88 -9.30
CA GLN A 114 -25.42 10.89 -8.84
C GLN A 114 -24.05 10.24 -8.59
N TYR A 115 -23.02 11.07 -8.69
CA TYR A 115 -21.70 10.82 -8.14
C TYR A 115 -21.59 11.51 -6.78
N ALA A 116 -20.93 10.88 -5.81
CA ALA A 116 -20.52 11.56 -4.58
C ALA A 116 -19.04 11.30 -4.29
N PHE A 117 -18.30 12.35 -3.97
CA PHE A 117 -16.99 12.20 -3.36
C PHE A 117 -17.13 12.39 -1.86
N LEU A 118 -16.88 11.33 -1.10
CA LEU A 118 -16.72 11.39 0.34
C LEU A 118 -15.23 11.64 0.62
N TYR A 119 -14.93 12.58 1.51
CA TYR A 119 -13.55 12.92 1.86
C TYR A 119 -13.42 13.34 3.32
N ARG A 120 -12.28 13.06 3.95
CA ARG A 120 -12.02 13.42 5.34
C ARG A 120 -11.31 14.78 5.42
N PRO A 121 -11.96 15.84 5.93
CA PRO A 121 -11.37 17.18 6.05
C PRO A 121 -10.08 17.23 6.87
N ARG A 122 -9.88 16.22 7.74
CA ARG A 122 -8.65 16.04 8.51
C ARG A 122 -7.39 15.92 7.64
N TYR A 123 -7.53 15.36 6.44
CA TYR A 123 -6.43 15.03 5.54
C TYR A 123 -6.42 15.83 4.24
N VAL A 124 -7.60 16.17 3.71
CA VAL A 124 -7.74 16.90 2.45
C VAL A 124 -8.83 17.97 2.51
N SER A 125 -8.72 18.99 1.67
CA SER A 125 -9.75 20.00 1.45
C SER A 125 -10.17 20.01 -0.02
N VAL A 126 -11.45 20.30 -0.28
CA VAL A 126 -11.97 20.49 -1.64
C VAL A 126 -11.65 21.92 -2.09
N ALA A 127 -10.92 22.03 -3.20
CA ALA A 127 -10.47 23.31 -3.75
C ALA A 127 -11.35 23.81 -4.90
N ASP A 128 -11.90 22.89 -5.71
CA ASP A 128 -12.80 23.20 -6.82
C ASP A 128 -13.62 21.95 -7.16
N VAL A 129 -14.78 22.14 -7.77
CA VAL A 129 -15.70 21.09 -8.19
C VAL A 129 -16.17 21.44 -9.60
N TYR A 130 -16.25 20.43 -10.47
CA TYR A 130 -16.63 20.63 -11.86
C TYR A 130 -17.47 19.47 -12.39
N GLN A 131 -18.71 19.78 -12.74
CA GLN A 131 -19.58 18.92 -13.54
C GLN A 131 -19.30 19.23 -15.02
N TYR A 132 -18.91 18.23 -15.80
CA TYR A 132 -18.70 18.42 -17.24
C TYR A 132 -20.01 18.81 -17.94
N GLU A 133 -20.00 19.91 -18.70
CA GLU A 133 -21.21 20.52 -19.29
C GLU A 133 -21.79 19.75 -20.51
N ASP A 134 -21.09 18.73 -21.00
CA ASP A 134 -21.48 17.82 -22.10
C ASP A 134 -22.45 18.37 -23.17
N PRO A 135 -22.08 19.45 -23.88
CA PRO A 135 -22.99 20.09 -24.83
C PRO A 135 -23.30 19.24 -26.07
N LEU A 136 -22.53 18.17 -26.30
CA LEU A 136 -22.70 17.26 -27.42
C LEU A 136 -23.42 15.96 -27.03
N ASP A 137 -23.91 15.86 -25.79
CA ASP A 137 -24.64 14.69 -25.25
C ASP A 137 -23.88 13.37 -25.48
N LYS A 138 -22.56 13.39 -25.22
CA LYS A 138 -21.69 12.22 -25.44
C LYS A 138 -21.71 11.23 -24.29
N PHE A 139 -22.16 11.63 -23.11
CA PHE A 139 -22.20 10.78 -21.93
C PHE A 139 -23.64 10.58 -21.46
N GLU A 140 -24.01 9.35 -21.10
CA GLU A 140 -25.23 9.10 -20.34
C GLU A 140 -25.20 9.84 -19.01
N ARG A 141 -24.03 9.85 -18.35
CA ARG A 141 -23.77 10.53 -17.09
C ARG A 141 -22.48 11.35 -17.20
N PRO A 142 -22.56 12.64 -17.59
CA PRO A 142 -21.39 13.48 -17.78
C PRO A 142 -20.42 13.43 -16.58
N PRO A 143 -19.09 13.36 -16.80
CA PRO A 143 -18.13 13.22 -15.71
C PRO A 143 -18.20 14.29 -14.64
N TYR A 144 -17.94 13.89 -13.40
CA TYR A 144 -17.90 14.78 -12.23
C TYR A 144 -16.50 14.78 -11.63
N ALA A 145 -15.89 15.96 -11.56
CA ALA A 145 -14.51 16.12 -11.12
C ALA A 145 -14.41 16.95 -9.85
N VAL A 146 -13.51 16.54 -8.95
CA VAL A 146 -13.22 17.27 -7.71
C VAL A 146 -11.72 17.48 -7.58
N LYS A 147 -11.32 18.73 -7.30
CA LYS A 147 -9.94 19.10 -6.99
C LYS A 147 -9.74 19.07 -5.49
N PHE A 148 -8.70 18.38 -5.05
CA PHE A 148 -8.30 18.29 -3.66
C PHE A 148 -6.96 18.99 -3.42
N HIS A 149 -6.81 19.56 -2.23
CA HIS A 149 -5.53 19.97 -1.67
C HIS A 149 -5.23 19.17 -0.40
N SER A 150 -3.98 18.76 -0.21
CA SER A 150 -3.54 18.10 1.02
C SER A 150 -2.19 18.64 1.48
N ASP A 151 -2.12 18.99 2.76
CA ASP A 151 -0.85 19.28 3.43
C ASP A 151 -0.21 18.03 4.04
N GLN A 152 -0.86 16.87 3.96
CA GLN A 152 -0.31 15.60 4.42
C GLN A 152 0.42 14.85 3.31
N LEU A 153 0.12 15.12 2.03
CA LEU A 153 0.71 14.43 0.87
C LEU A 153 1.85 15.23 0.23
N GLU A 154 2.83 14.52 -0.34
CA GLU A 154 3.87 15.12 -1.19
C GLU A 154 3.23 15.74 -2.46
N MET A 155 2.24 15.06 -3.04
CA MET A 155 1.39 15.63 -4.09
C MET A 155 0.33 16.55 -3.47
N HIS A 156 0.68 17.81 -3.26
CA HIS A 156 -0.16 18.80 -2.58
C HIS A 156 -1.50 19.12 -3.26
N SER A 157 -1.59 19.01 -4.58
CA SER A 157 -2.79 19.35 -5.36
C SER A 157 -3.01 18.33 -6.46
N PHE A 158 -4.21 17.77 -6.51
CA PHE A 158 -4.63 16.79 -7.50
C PHE A 158 -6.13 16.86 -7.74
N GLY A 159 -6.60 16.27 -8.84
CA GLY A 159 -8.01 16.13 -9.15
C GLY A 159 -8.37 14.68 -9.44
N ILE A 160 -9.62 14.33 -9.16
CA ILE A 160 -10.19 13.03 -9.53
C ILE A 160 -11.41 13.29 -10.41
N ILE A 161 -11.47 12.61 -11.56
CA ILE A 161 -12.55 12.66 -12.54
C ILE A 161 -13.32 11.35 -12.42
N GLY A 162 -14.54 11.41 -11.92
CA GLY A 162 -15.45 10.28 -11.85
C GLY A 162 -16.21 10.07 -13.15
N LEU A 163 -16.23 8.83 -13.64
CA LEU A 163 -17.13 8.39 -14.71
C LEU A 163 -17.71 7.01 -14.36
N HIS A 164 -19.03 6.88 -14.45
CA HIS A 164 -19.75 5.61 -14.55
C HIS A 164 -20.24 5.51 -15.99
N SER A 165 -19.52 4.76 -16.83
CA SER A 165 -19.83 4.71 -18.27
C SER A 165 -21.10 3.91 -18.54
N LYS A 166 -21.81 4.21 -19.63
CA LYS A 166 -22.93 3.36 -20.06
C LYS A 166 -22.39 2.06 -20.67
N PRO A 167 -22.80 0.86 -20.21
CA PRO A 167 -22.27 -0.41 -20.70
C PRO A 167 -22.32 -0.57 -22.23
N GLU A 168 -23.46 -0.22 -22.86
CA GLU A 168 -23.63 -0.37 -24.31
C GLU A 168 -22.83 0.65 -25.13
N ASP A 169 -22.36 1.73 -24.50
CA ASP A 169 -21.65 2.84 -25.14
C ASP A 169 -20.26 3.10 -24.56
N ALA A 170 -19.73 2.16 -23.75
CA ALA A 170 -18.49 2.30 -23.01
C ALA A 170 -17.31 2.70 -23.91
N PHE A 171 -17.23 2.15 -25.14
CA PHE A 171 -16.19 2.51 -26.09
C PHE A 171 -16.20 4.00 -26.46
N ASN A 172 -17.38 4.60 -26.68
CA ASN A 172 -17.47 5.99 -27.11
C ASN A 172 -17.28 6.93 -25.91
N GLU A 173 -17.91 6.64 -24.77
CA GLU A 173 -17.76 7.45 -23.56
C GLU A 173 -16.31 7.47 -23.06
N ILE A 174 -15.63 6.33 -23.01
CA ILE A 174 -14.21 6.28 -22.59
C ILE A 174 -13.33 7.05 -23.57
N ASN A 175 -13.62 7.04 -24.87
CA ASN A 175 -12.83 7.79 -25.86
C ASN A 175 -12.95 9.31 -25.67
N GLU A 176 -14.09 9.79 -25.18
CA GLU A 176 -14.30 11.21 -24.90
C GLU A 176 -13.58 11.68 -23.62
N LEU A 177 -13.14 10.77 -22.75
CA LEU A 177 -12.42 11.14 -21.53
C LEU A 177 -11.13 11.93 -21.79
N SER A 178 -10.51 11.79 -22.96
CA SER A 178 -9.33 12.58 -23.34
C SER A 178 -9.65 14.09 -23.44
N VAL A 179 -10.83 14.42 -23.98
CA VAL A 179 -11.34 15.79 -24.06
C VAL A 179 -11.69 16.31 -22.66
N VAL A 180 -12.37 15.49 -21.87
CA VAL A 180 -12.73 15.82 -20.48
C VAL A 180 -11.48 16.09 -19.66
N TYR A 181 -10.45 15.24 -19.76
CA TYR A 181 -9.18 15.44 -19.07
C TYR A 181 -8.59 16.81 -19.36
N GLY A 182 -8.51 17.22 -20.63
CA GLY A 182 -7.99 18.54 -21.01
C GLY A 182 -8.82 19.71 -20.45
N LYS A 183 -10.14 19.56 -20.39
CA LYS A 183 -11.04 20.57 -19.79
C LYS A 183 -10.86 20.67 -18.28
N VAL A 184 -10.75 19.54 -17.59
CA VAL A 184 -10.50 19.50 -16.14
C VAL A 184 -9.11 20.07 -15.83
N GLU A 185 -8.10 19.71 -16.63
CA GLU A 185 -6.72 20.23 -16.50
C GLU A 185 -6.69 21.75 -16.63
N GLN A 186 -7.39 22.30 -17.62
CA GLN A 186 -7.54 23.74 -17.79
C GLN A 186 -8.29 24.40 -16.62
N ARG A 187 -9.40 23.80 -16.17
CA ARG A 187 -10.24 24.33 -15.09
C ARG A 187 -9.50 24.35 -13.76
N PHE A 188 -8.91 23.22 -13.39
CA PHE A 188 -8.21 23.02 -12.12
C PHE A 188 -6.80 23.58 -12.11
N LYS A 189 -6.25 23.95 -13.28
CA LYS A 189 -4.87 24.45 -13.45
C LYS A 189 -3.84 23.47 -12.88
N THR A 190 -4.07 22.18 -13.09
CA THR A 190 -3.14 21.10 -12.69
C THR A 190 -3.32 19.91 -13.62
N SER A 191 -2.20 19.28 -13.98
CA SER A 191 -2.16 18.03 -14.74
C SER A 191 -2.19 16.80 -13.83
N ASN A 192 -2.22 16.97 -12.50
CA ASN A 192 -2.28 15.88 -11.53
C ASN A 192 -3.69 15.32 -11.44
N LEU A 193 -4.19 14.72 -12.51
CA LEU A 193 -5.54 14.19 -12.57
C LEU A 193 -5.55 12.66 -12.67
N LEU A 194 -6.47 12.06 -11.93
CA LEU A 194 -6.83 10.65 -11.96
C LEU A 194 -8.25 10.52 -12.52
N ILE A 195 -8.46 9.60 -13.45
CA ILE A 195 -9.78 9.12 -13.87
C ILE A 195 -10.09 7.88 -13.03
N ALA A 196 -11.28 7.83 -12.44
CA ALA A 196 -11.70 6.73 -11.58
C ALA A 196 -13.18 6.36 -11.77
N GLY A 197 -13.50 5.07 -11.61
CA GLY A 197 -14.87 4.57 -11.55
C GLY A 197 -15.13 3.33 -12.41
N ASP A 198 -16.38 2.89 -12.42
CA ASP A 198 -16.91 1.85 -13.29
C ASP A 198 -16.93 2.34 -14.75
N LEU A 199 -15.95 1.90 -15.52
CA LEU A 199 -15.84 2.24 -16.93
C LEU A 199 -16.46 1.18 -17.83
N ASN A 200 -17.03 0.10 -17.29
CA ASN A 200 -17.48 -1.05 -18.08
C ASN A 200 -16.40 -1.52 -19.08
N ALA A 201 -15.13 -1.43 -18.68
CA ALA A 201 -13.98 -1.52 -19.59
C ALA A 201 -13.44 -2.95 -19.77
N ASP A 202 -14.34 -3.94 -19.91
CA ASP A 202 -13.96 -5.32 -20.21
C ASP A 202 -15.14 -6.15 -20.77
N CYS A 203 -14.93 -7.45 -20.94
CA CYS A 203 -15.96 -8.46 -21.19
C CYS A 203 -16.83 -8.13 -22.41
N SER A 204 -18.16 -8.28 -22.27
CA SER A 204 -19.11 -8.08 -23.37
C SER A 204 -19.28 -6.61 -23.75
N TYR A 205 -19.06 -5.69 -22.81
CA TYR A 205 -19.21 -4.25 -23.01
C TYR A 205 -18.05 -3.66 -23.82
N LEU A 206 -16.82 -4.14 -23.56
CA LEU A 206 -15.63 -3.67 -24.25
C LEU A 206 -14.69 -4.83 -24.62
N SER A 207 -14.87 -5.38 -25.83
CA SER A 207 -13.99 -6.44 -26.33
C SER A 207 -12.53 -6.02 -26.39
N ARG A 208 -11.59 -6.98 -26.28
CA ARG A 208 -10.14 -6.74 -26.35
C ARG A 208 -9.71 -5.88 -27.55
N THR A 209 -10.32 -6.11 -28.72
CA THR A 209 -10.05 -5.32 -29.94
C THR A 209 -10.51 -3.87 -29.80
N LYS A 210 -11.72 -3.63 -29.27
CA LYS A 210 -12.20 -2.27 -28.99
C LYS A 210 -11.33 -1.60 -27.93
N MET A 211 -10.99 -2.32 -26.86
CA MET A 211 -10.15 -1.81 -25.79
C MET A 211 -8.78 -1.35 -26.32
N ALA A 212 -8.11 -2.17 -27.15
CA ALA A 212 -6.83 -1.81 -27.75
C ALA A 212 -6.90 -0.55 -28.64
N ASN A 213 -8.08 -0.24 -29.17
CA ASN A 213 -8.34 0.92 -30.03
C ASN A 213 -8.88 2.14 -29.27
N LEU A 214 -9.01 2.10 -27.95
CA LEU A 214 -9.33 3.29 -27.17
C LEU A 214 -8.20 4.32 -27.30
N SER A 215 -8.55 5.59 -27.48
CA SER A 215 -7.61 6.71 -27.49
C SER A 215 -6.72 6.73 -26.25
N LEU A 216 -7.29 6.46 -25.06
CA LEU A 216 -6.56 6.35 -23.79
C LEU A 216 -5.68 5.09 -23.68
N ARG A 217 -5.77 4.14 -24.62
CA ARG A 217 -4.88 2.97 -24.70
C ARG A 217 -3.81 3.16 -25.78
N LEU A 218 -4.15 3.82 -26.88
CA LEU A 218 -3.22 4.19 -27.94
C LEU A 218 -2.23 5.28 -27.47
N ASP A 219 -2.70 6.23 -26.66
CA ASP A 219 -1.83 7.19 -25.98
C ASP A 219 -1.17 6.52 -24.76
N THR A 220 0.07 6.10 -24.94
CA THR A 220 0.86 5.40 -23.91
C THR A 220 1.23 6.25 -22.70
N SER A 221 0.94 7.56 -22.71
CA SER A 221 1.09 8.41 -21.53
C SER A 221 0.07 8.05 -20.44
N TYR A 222 -1.13 7.60 -20.81
CA TYR A 222 -2.13 7.10 -19.86
C TYR A 222 -1.73 5.72 -19.32
N LYS A 223 -1.60 5.64 -18.01
CA LYS A 223 -1.35 4.41 -17.27
C LYS A 223 -2.65 3.94 -16.65
N TRP A 224 -3.05 2.73 -17.01
CA TRP A 224 -4.18 2.03 -16.42
C TRP A 224 -3.65 1.22 -15.25
N LEU A 225 -3.99 1.64 -14.04
CA LEU A 225 -3.42 1.11 -12.81
C LEU A 225 -4.11 -0.21 -12.40
N ILE A 226 -5.42 -0.32 -12.62
CA ILE A 226 -6.14 -1.60 -12.56
C ILE A 226 -5.94 -2.33 -13.89
N ASN A 227 -5.33 -3.50 -13.82
CA ASN A 227 -4.96 -4.30 -14.97
C ASN A 227 -6.17 -5.08 -15.55
N ASN A 228 -6.03 -5.67 -16.73
CA ASN A 228 -7.13 -6.36 -17.42
C ASN A 228 -7.41 -7.78 -16.89
N SER A 229 -6.64 -8.25 -15.91
CA SER A 229 -6.80 -9.57 -15.27
C SER A 229 -7.28 -9.44 -13.83
N GLN A 230 -7.59 -8.22 -13.37
CA GLN A 230 -8.14 -7.95 -12.06
C GLN A 230 -9.66 -7.90 -12.21
N ASP A 231 -10.32 -8.92 -11.69
CA ASP A 231 -11.77 -8.93 -11.56
C ASP A 231 -12.20 -7.84 -10.57
N THR A 232 -13.12 -6.97 -11.00
CA THR A 232 -13.71 -5.91 -10.17
C THR A 232 -15.18 -6.18 -9.87
N THR A 233 -15.69 -7.37 -10.17
CA THR A 233 -17.09 -7.75 -9.98
C THR A 233 -17.29 -8.70 -8.81
N VAL A 234 -18.41 -8.55 -8.12
CA VAL A 234 -18.86 -9.53 -7.12
C VAL A 234 -19.74 -10.55 -7.83
N GLY A 235 -19.52 -11.84 -7.53
CA GLY A 235 -20.27 -12.95 -8.11
C GLY A 235 -19.44 -13.76 -9.11
N PRO A 236 -20.06 -14.39 -10.13
CA PRO A 236 -19.40 -15.39 -10.97
C PRO A 236 -18.66 -14.82 -12.19
N THR A 237 -18.74 -13.51 -12.45
CA THR A 237 -18.03 -12.89 -13.56
C THR A 237 -16.56 -12.64 -13.22
N ASP A 238 -15.73 -12.49 -14.26
CA ASP A 238 -14.31 -12.14 -14.14
C ASP A 238 -14.06 -10.99 -15.12
N CYS A 239 -14.32 -9.76 -14.67
CA CYS A 239 -14.35 -8.58 -15.51
C CYS A 239 -13.68 -7.39 -14.84
N ALA A 240 -12.72 -6.76 -15.54
CA ALA A 240 -12.06 -5.54 -15.08
C ALA A 240 -12.82 -4.27 -15.51
N TYR A 241 -14.03 -4.08 -14.98
CA TYR A 241 -14.90 -2.95 -15.34
C TYR A 241 -14.42 -1.63 -14.73
N ASP A 242 -14.04 -1.65 -13.46
CA ASP A 242 -13.66 -0.49 -12.66
C ASP A 242 -12.19 -0.15 -12.87
N ARG A 243 -11.88 1.12 -13.17
CA ARG A 243 -10.53 1.54 -13.56
C ARG A 243 -10.03 2.76 -12.83
N LEU A 244 -8.73 2.76 -12.56
CA LEU A 244 -7.93 3.91 -12.14
C LEU A 244 -6.95 4.22 -13.28
N ILE A 245 -7.01 5.43 -13.85
CA ILE A 245 -6.21 5.82 -15.02
C ILE A 245 -5.61 7.20 -14.82
N THR A 246 -4.30 7.35 -15.02
CA THR A 246 -3.61 8.65 -14.93
C THR A 246 -2.51 8.78 -15.97
N LYS A 247 -2.28 9.99 -16.48
CA LYS A 247 -1.09 10.34 -17.27
C LYS A 247 -0.07 11.21 -16.50
N SER A 248 -0.35 11.50 -15.23
CA SER A 248 0.49 12.35 -14.39
C SER A 248 1.64 11.55 -13.81
N SER A 249 2.88 11.98 -14.08
CA SER A 249 4.06 11.42 -13.40
C SER A 249 3.98 11.63 -11.88
N SER A 250 3.46 12.76 -11.42
CA SER A 250 3.30 13.03 -9.99
C SER A 250 2.40 12.01 -9.30
N TRP A 251 1.31 11.57 -9.93
CA TRP A 251 0.52 10.45 -9.41
C TRP A 251 1.35 9.16 -9.35
N LEU A 252 2.02 8.80 -10.44
CA LEU A 252 2.80 7.55 -10.53
C LEU A 252 3.94 7.49 -9.50
N ASP A 253 4.62 8.61 -9.26
CA ASP A 253 5.74 8.71 -8.32
C ASP A 253 5.27 8.65 -6.86
N ASN A 254 4.03 9.08 -6.60
CA ASN A 254 3.46 9.19 -5.25
C ASN A 254 2.50 8.07 -4.87
N ILE A 255 2.26 7.08 -5.73
CA ILE A 255 1.53 5.87 -5.34
C ILE A 255 2.44 5.01 -4.43
N VAL A 256 1.88 4.52 -3.32
CA VAL A 256 2.55 3.54 -2.47
C VAL A 256 2.68 2.23 -3.27
N PRO A 257 3.89 1.68 -3.47
CA PRO A 257 4.07 0.47 -4.26
C PRO A 257 3.20 -0.70 -3.78
N GLY A 258 2.50 -1.36 -4.71
CA GLY A 258 1.62 -2.49 -4.39
C GLY A 258 0.27 -2.12 -3.76
N SER A 259 -0.02 -0.84 -3.53
CA SER A 259 -1.30 -0.39 -2.95
C SER A 259 -2.47 -0.37 -3.93
N VAL A 260 -2.21 -0.40 -5.24
CA VAL A 260 -3.27 -0.43 -6.25
C VAL A 260 -3.91 -1.81 -6.28
N GLN A 261 -5.14 -1.92 -5.78
CA GLN A 261 -5.80 -3.20 -5.55
C GLN A 261 -7.31 -3.14 -5.82
N VAL A 262 -7.90 -4.32 -5.94
CA VAL A 262 -9.35 -4.52 -5.85
C VAL A 262 -9.65 -4.97 -4.44
N PHE A 263 -10.62 -4.32 -3.79
CA PHE A 263 -11.01 -4.63 -2.42
C PHE A 263 -12.13 -5.68 -2.41
N GLN A 264 -11.74 -6.95 -2.43
CA GLN A 264 -12.62 -8.13 -2.34
C GLN A 264 -13.17 -8.26 -0.91
N TYR A 265 -14.16 -7.42 -0.58
CA TYR A 265 -14.70 -7.28 0.77
C TYR A 265 -15.42 -8.54 1.24
N ASP A 266 -15.96 -9.33 0.32
CA ASP A 266 -16.63 -10.60 0.58
C ASP A 266 -15.65 -11.66 1.10
N GLU A 267 -14.48 -11.81 0.47
CA GLU A 267 -13.42 -12.71 0.92
C GLU A 267 -12.87 -12.26 2.28
N LEU A 268 -12.55 -10.95 2.40
CA LEU A 268 -11.92 -10.42 3.61
C LEU A 268 -12.86 -10.47 4.82
N TYR A 269 -14.14 -10.16 4.63
CA TYR A 269 -15.14 -10.16 5.70
C TYR A 269 -15.88 -11.49 5.81
N GLN A 270 -15.54 -12.48 4.98
CA GLN A 270 -16.14 -13.82 4.95
C GLN A 270 -17.67 -13.76 4.79
N LEU A 271 -18.13 -12.92 3.87
CA LEU A 271 -19.55 -12.77 3.57
C LEU A 271 -20.03 -13.96 2.75
N ASN A 272 -21.32 -14.29 2.89
CA ASN A 272 -21.97 -15.16 1.92
C ASN A 272 -22.30 -14.37 0.64
N GLU A 273 -22.47 -15.09 -0.46
CA GLU A 273 -22.75 -14.56 -1.80
C GLU A 273 -23.96 -13.62 -1.81
N ASP A 274 -25.09 -14.04 -1.22
CA ASP A 274 -26.32 -13.24 -1.15
C ASP A 274 -26.12 -11.85 -0.50
N LEU A 275 -25.36 -11.80 0.59
CA LEU A 275 -25.05 -10.56 1.29
C LEU A 275 -24.04 -9.73 0.50
N ALA A 276 -23.01 -10.35 -0.07
CA ALA A 276 -22.01 -9.68 -0.87
C ALA A 276 -22.63 -8.97 -2.07
N GLU A 277 -23.47 -9.68 -2.84
CA GLU A 277 -24.21 -9.12 -3.98
C GLU A 277 -25.28 -8.09 -3.52
N SER A 278 -25.85 -8.26 -2.33
CA SER A 278 -26.76 -7.25 -1.77
C SER A 278 -26.06 -5.93 -1.44
N VAL A 279 -24.77 -5.98 -1.09
CA VAL A 279 -23.93 -4.79 -0.88
C VAL A 279 -23.66 -4.11 -2.22
N SER A 280 -23.08 -4.84 -3.17
CA SER A 280 -22.88 -4.40 -4.56
C SER A 280 -22.51 -5.60 -5.44
N ASP A 281 -22.70 -5.46 -6.76
CA ASP A 281 -22.13 -6.34 -7.79
C ASP A 281 -20.72 -5.90 -8.26
N HIS A 282 -20.15 -4.87 -7.64
CA HIS A 282 -18.78 -4.41 -7.87
C HIS A 282 -17.95 -4.43 -6.59
N TYR A 283 -16.64 -4.61 -6.72
CA TYR A 283 -15.69 -4.33 -5.66
C TYR A 283 -15.17 -2.90 -5.76
N PRO A 284 -14.88 -2.22 -4.63
CA PRO A 284 -14.11 -0.99 -4.67
C PRO A 284 -12.72 -1.23 -5.28
N ILE A 285 -12.28 -0.32 -6.13
CA ILE A 285 -10.87 -0.23 -6.55
C ILE A 285 -10.16 0.81 -5.70
N GLU A 286 -8.94 0.53 -5.25
CA GLU A 286 -8.24 1.37 -4.28
C GLU A 286 -6.76 1.58 -4.58
N MET A 287 -6.20 2.64 -4.01
CA MET A 287 -4.76 2.91 -3.96
C MET A 287 -4.43 3.77 -2.73
N GLU A 288 -3.15 3.84 -2.39
CA GLU A 288 -2.64 4.76 -1.37
C GLU A 288 -1.66 5.77 -1.97
N LEU A 289 -1.80 7.03 -1.56
CA LEU A 289 -0.88 8.10 -1.88
C LEU A 289 0.08 8.37 -0.73
N ARG A 290 1.37 8.50 -1.07
CA ARG A 290 2.46 8.81 -0.14
C ARG A 290 2.21 10.15 0.55
N GLY A 291 2.26 10.12 1.87
CA GLY A 291 2.37 11.31 2.69
C GLY A 291 3.68 12.07 2.43
N LYS A 292 3.78 13.27 2.99
CA LYS A 292 4.99 14.08 2.93
C LYS A 292 6.11 13.42 3.71
N CYS A 293 7.29 13.47 3.12
CA CYS A 293 8.51 13.12 3.81
C CYS A 293 8.73 14.08 4.99
N ARG A 294 9.12 13.55 6.16
CA ARG A 294 9.65 14.44 7.21
C ARG A 294 11.05 14.87 6.80
N SER A 295 11.20 16.13 6.43
CA SER A 295 12.41 16.73 5.85
C SER A 295 13.58 16.87 6.86
N ALA A 296 14.10 15.76 7.37
CA ALA A 296 15.28 15.74 8.23
C ALA A 296 16.52 15.13 7.56
N TYR A 297 16.48 14.82 6.25
CA TYR A 297 17.53 14.01 5.64
C TYR A 297 18.18 14.68 4.42
N SER A 298 19.51 14.81 4.48
CA SER A 298 20.33 15.35 3.41
C SER A 298 20.60 14.25 2.36
N PRO A 299 20.30 14.47 1.07
CA PRO A 299 20.64 13.52 0.02
C PRO A 299 22.16 13.36 -0.07
N GLY A 300 22.67 12.12 0.05
CA GLY A 300 24.10 11.83 -0.14
C GLY A 300 24.73 10.77 0.78
N PHE A 301 24.02 10.24 1.77
CA PHE A 301 24.50 9.13 2.59
C PHE A 301 23.69 7.86 2.31
N ALA A 302 24.39 6.73 2.05
CA ALA A 302 23.76 5.42 2.03
C ALA A 302 23.23 5.14 3.43
N GLN A 303 21.91 5.18 3.59
CA GLN A 303 21.29 4.95 4.88
C GLN A 303 21.20 3.44 5.06
N GLN A 304 21.64 2.93 6.20
CA GLN A 304 21.51 1.52 6.52
C GLN A 304 20.80 1.42 7.85
N LEU A 305 19.63 0.78 7.85
CA LEU A 305 18.91 0.43 9.07
C LEU A 305 19.38 -0.94 9.53
N THR A 306 20.20 -0.98 10.57
CA THR A 306 20.69 -2.22 11.18
C THR A 306 19.92 -2.49 12.47
N VAL A 307 19.28 -3.64 12.57
CA VAL A 307 18.71 -4.16 13.80
C VAL A 307 19.61 -5.26 14.33
N SER A 308 20.17 -5.07 15.51
CA SER A 308 21.03 -6.01 16.21
C SER A 308 20.23 -6.77 17.27
N VAL A 309 20.31 -8.10 17.22
CA VAL A 309 19.85 -9.03 18.26
C VAL A 309 21.08 -9.61 18.93
N ALA A 310 21.38 -9.13 20.14
CA ALA A 310 22.48 -9.66 20.94
C ALA A 310 21.98 -10.74 21.90
N ASP A 311 22.68 -11.89 21.92
CA ASP A 311 22.42 -12.98 22.86
C ASP A 311 23.43 -12.92 24.00
N ASP A 312 22.94 -12.66 25.21
CA ASP A 312 23.77 -12.57 26.42
C ASP A 312 24.20 -13.93 26.97
N ARG A 313 23.71 -15.04 26.39
CA ARG A 313 24.08 -16.38 26.85
C ARG A 313 25.49 -16.72 26.38
N THR A 314 26.24 -17.28 27.32
CA THR A 314 27.54 -17.85 27.02
C THR A 314 27.37 -19.20 26.31
N ILE A 315 27.99 -19.36 25.14
CA ILE A 315 28.09 -20.66 24.46
C ILE A 315 28.88 -21.59 25.38
N PRO A 316 28.41 -22.83 25.64
CA PRO A 316 29.17 -23.78 26.45
C PRO A 316 30.55 -24.03 25.87
N SER A 317 31.59 -24.04 26.72
CA SER A 317 32.96 -24.36 26.29
C SER A 317 33.10 -25.73 25.61
N SER A 318 32.17 -26.66 25.88
CA SER A 318 32.07 -27.96 25.21
C SER A 318 31.74 -27.86 23.72
N ASP A 319 31.03 -26.81 23.30
CA ASP A 319 30.61 -26.61 21.91
C ASP A 319 31.64 -25.82 21.08
N LEU A 320 32.62 -25.18 21.72
CA LEU A 320 33.60 -24.31 21.08
C LEU A 320 34.48 -25.04 20.06
N VAL A 321 34.77 -26.33 20.26
CA VAL A 321 35.50 -27.15 19.27
C VAL A 321 34.68 -27.29 17.98
N TYR A 322 33.39 -27.57 18.11
CA TYR A 322 32.48 -27.71 16.98
C TYR A 322 32.26 -26.37 16.25
N VAL A 323 32.02 -25.29 16.99
CA VAL A 323 31.85 -23.94 16.42
C VAL A 323 33.08 -23.51 15.62
N ARG A 324 34.29 -23.71 16.16
CA ARG A 324 35.54 -23.42 15.44
C ARG A 324 35.69 -24.26 14.18
N TYR A 325 35.32 -25.55 14.24
CA TYR A 325 35.37 -26.44 13.09
C TYR A 325 34.46 -25.96 11.96
N ILE A 326 33.20 -25.59 12.27
CA ILE A 326 32.28 -25.06 11.25
C ILE A 326 32.84 -23.79 10.61
N TYR A 327 33.34 -22.83 11.40
CA TYR A 327 33.91 -21.60 10.83
C TYR A 327 35.20 -21.83 10.01
N GLN A 328 36.05 -22.77 10.40
CA GLN A 328 37.22 -23.17 9.59
C GLN A 328 36.81 -23.82 8.26
N LYS A 329 35.62 -24.42 8.21
CA LYS A 329 35.05 -25.11 7.04
C LYS A 329 33.85 -24.38 6.45
N THR A 330 33.78 -23.05 6.61
CA THR A 330 32.66 -22.21 6.16
C THR A 330 32.27 -22.52 4.70
N GLY A 331 33.25 -22.57 3.78
CA GLY A 331 32.98 -22.85 2.36
C GLY A 331 32.43 -24.26 2.06
N GLU A 332 32.55 -25.22 2.99
CA GLU A 332 31.96 -26.56 2.86
C GLU A 332 30.62 -26.68 3.61
N LYS A 333 30.50 -26.02 4.77
CA LYS A 333 29.36 -26.20 5.69
C LYS A 333 28.23 -25.19 5.47
N ILE A 334 28.59 -23.97 5.09
CA ILE A 334 27.67 -22.86 4.82
C ILE A 334 28.19 -22.11 3.58
N PRO A 335 28.20 -22.77 2.40
CA PRO A 335 28.93 -22.30 1.21
C PRO A 335 28.47 -20.93 0.69
N THR A 336 27.26 -20.50 1.06
CA THR A 336 26.66 -19.24 0.63
C THR A 336 26.91 -18.08 1.59
N TRP A 337 27.70 -18.31 2.65
CA TRP A 337 28.11 -17.32 3.66
C TRP A 337 29.62 -17.09 3.59
N ASN A 338 30.04 -15.86 3.85
CA ASN A 338 31.45 -15.51 3.97
C ASN A 338 31.81 -15.31 5.44
N ALA A 339 32.84 -16.00 5.92
CA ALA A 339 33.30 -15.88 7.30
C ALA A 339 34.74 -15.37 7.37
N GLN A 340 34.94 -14.32 8.16
CA GLN A 340 36.25 -13.77 8.50
C GLN A 340 36.61 -14.16 9.93
N VAL A 341 37.73 -14.87 10.07
CA VAL A 341 38.25 -15.37 11.34
C VAL A 341 39.40 -14.50 11.79
N TYR A 342 39.27 -13.93 12.98
CA TYR A 342 40.31 -13.10 13.57
C TYR A 342 40.99 -13.84 14.70
N LYS A 343 42.32 -13.87 14.65
CA LYS A 343 43.16 -14.62 15.57
C LYS A 343 44.04 -13.66 16.36
N ILE A 344 44.20 -13.95 17.64
CA ILE A 344 45.27 -13.39 18.46
C ILE A 344 46.22 -14.56 18.71
N ASP A 345 47.48 -14.37 18.34
CA ASP A 345 48.49 -15.43 18.21
C ASP A 345 48.01 -16.56 17.27
N THR A 346 47.73 -17.74 17.83
CA THR A 346 47.23 -18.92 17.10
C THR A 346 45.76 -19.22 17.40
N ARG A 347 45.15 -18.50 18.35
CA ARG A 347 43.79 -18.77 18.83
C ARG A 347 42.78 -17.91 18.09
N MET A 348 41.71 -18.55 17.59
CA MET A 348 40.52 -17.85 17.09
C MET A 348 39.88 -17.07 18.24
N ASN A 349 39.77 -15.76 18.06
CA ASN A 349 39.31 -14.83 19.08
C ASN A 349 37.91 -14.32 18.77
N TYR A 350 37.68 -13.83 17.55
CA TYR A 350 36.37 -13.41 17.08
C TYR A 350 36.15 -13.84 15.62
N VAL A 351 34.89 -14.07 15.26
CA VAL A 351 34.48 -14.43 13.90
C VAL A 351 33.31 -13.55 13.48
N ILE A 352 33.35 -13.09 12.24
CA ILE A 352 32.25 -12.39 11.58
C ILE A 352 31.85 -13.21 10.36
N ALA A 353 30.66 -13.78 10.38
CA ALA A 353 30.06 -14.36 9.19
C ALA A 353 29.01 -13.41 8.62
N ASN A 354 28.99 -13.23 7.31
CA ASN A 354 28.02 -12.38 6.66
C ASN A 354 27.50 -13.01 5.36
N LYS A 355 26.31 -12.54 5.00
CA LYS A 355 25.68 -12.79 3.71
C LYS A 355 25.00 -11.49 3.29
N THR A 356 25.46 -10.92 2.20
CA THR A 356 25.02 -9.60 1.74
C THR A 356 24.02 -9.72 0.60
N SER A 357 23.20 -8.67 0.42
CA SER A 357 22.24 -8.55 -0.69
C SER A 357 21.27 -9.72 -0.79
N VAL A 358 20.74 -10.18 0.35
CA VAL A 358 19.74 -11.24 0.42
C VAL A 358 18.37 -10.64 0.20
N ASP A 359 17.59 -11.21 -0.71
CA ASP A 359 16.16 -10.88 -0.83
C ASP A 359 15.46 -11.15 0.52
N VAL A 360 14.77 -10.15 1.08
CA VAL A 360 14.12 -10.25 2.40
C VAL A 360 13.18 -11.45 2.49
N THR A 361 12.53 -11.83 1.38
CA THR A 361 11.62 -12.99 1.32
C THR A 361 12.34 -14.32 1.54
N LYS A 362 13.64 -14.38 1.23
CA LYS A 362 14.51 -15.54 1.41
C LYS A 362 15.41 -15.42 2.64
N ALA A 363 15.47 -14.26 3.26
CA ALA A 363 16.39 -13.99 4.36
C ALA A 363 16.11 -14.86 5.60
N VAL A 364 14.83 -15.19 5.85
CA VAL A 364 14.45 -16.13 6.91
C VAL A 364 15.04 -17.51 6.63
N GLU A 365 14.84 -18.04 5.42
CA GLU A 365 15.37 -19.35 5.02
C GLU A 365 16.91 -19.39 5.10
N GLU A 366 17.58 -18.36 4.60
CA GLU A 366 19.04 -18.23 4.62
C GLU A 366 19.61 -18.14 6.04
N PHE A 367 18.93 -17.43 6.94
CA PHE A 367 19.28 -17.38 8.36
C PHE A 367 19.13 -18.76 9.02
N PHE A 368 18.04 -19.48 8.76
CA PHE A 368 17.84 -20.81 9.32
C PHE A 368 18.87 -21.81 8.80
N LEU A 369 19.22 -21.79 7.50
CA LEU A 369 20.28 -22.63 6.95
C LEU A 369 21.63 -22.41 7.66
N PHE A 370 22.00 -21.16 7.92
CA PHE A 370 23.20 -20.84 8.70
C PHE A 370 23.11 -21.44 10.10
N TYR A 371 22.00 -21.22 10.78
CA TYR A 371 21.82 -21.62 12.16
C TYR A 371 21.81 -23.15 12.36
N GLU A 372 21.23 -23.90 11.43
CA GLU A 372 21.24 -25.37 11.42
C GLU A 372 22.67 -25.93 11.27
N ALA A 373 23.54 -25.27 10.50
CA ALA A 373 24.92 -25.71 10.32
C ALA A 373 25.73 -25.69 11.63
N PHE A 374 25.28 -24.94 12.63
CA PHE A 374 25.86 -24.90 13.98
C PHE A 374 25.06 -25.71 15.01
N ASP A 375 24.19 -26.63 14.56
CA ASP A 375 23.35 -27.46 15.44
C ASP A 375 22.54 -26.61 16.43
N ARG A 376 22.15 -25.40 15.98
CA ARG A 376 21.35 -24.46 16.78
C ARG A 376 22.03 -23.99 18.08
N LYS A 377 23.37 -23.90 18.08
CA LYS A 377 24.14 -23.60 19.31
C LYS A 377 24.53 -22.14 19.49
N LEU A 378 24.47 -21.31 18.44
CA LEU A 378 25.00 -19.94 18.47
C LEU A 378 24.07 -18.92 19.16
N LEU A 379 22.76 -19.12 19.07
CA LEU A 379 21.71 -18.19 19.53
C LEU A 379 20.61 -18.96 20.24
N SER A 380 19.83 -18.28 21.08
CA SER A 380 18.72 -18.85 21.85
C SER A 380 17.48 -18.98 20.99
N LEU A 381 16.51 -19.81 21.41
CA LEU A 381 15.20 -19.86 20.76
C LEU A 381 14.51 -18.48 20.77
N GLU A 382 14.71 -17.69 21.83
CA GLU A 382 14.16 -16.32 21.95
C GLU A 382 14.82 -15.37 20.94
N SER A 383 16.15 -15.44 20.79
CA SER A 383 16.92 -14.65 19.83
C SER A 383 16.59 -15.02 18.39
N ILE A 384 16.42 -16.30 18.07
CA ILE A 384 15.94 -16.77 16.76
C ILE A 384 14.56 -16.21 16.47
N ALA A 385 13.63 -16.30 17.43
CA ALA A 385 12.28 -15.80 17.28
C ALA A 385 12.27 -14.28 17.05
N ALA A 386 13.15 -13.54 17.74
CA ALA A 386 13.34 -12.11 17.51
C ALA A 386 13.89 -11.81 16.10
N VAL A 387 14.95 -12.49 15.65
CA VAL A 387 15.50 -12.33 14.30
C VAL A 387 14.46 -12.66 13.23
N ARG A 388 13.70 -13.73 13.41
CA ARG A 388 12.60 -14.10 12.52
C ARG A 388 11.55 -13.00 12.44
N LYS A 389 11.10 -12.47 13.59
CA LYS A 389 10.15 -11.35 13.62
C LYS A 389 10.69 -10.08 12.98
N ILE A 390 11.99 -9.81 13.10
CA ILE A 390 12.63 -8.67 12.42
C ILE A 390 12.61 -8.86 10.90
N LEU A 391 12.94 -10.05 10.42
CA LEU A 391 12.95 -10.37 8.99
C LEU A 391 11.54 -10.39 8.38
N GLU A 392 10.58 -11.01 9.07
CA GLU A 392 9.15 -10.94 8.73
C GLU A 392 8.65 -9.50 8.79
N GLY A 393 9.11 -8.73 9.79
CA GLY A 393 8.97 -7.29 9.87
C GLY A 393 9.46 -6.65 8.58
N PHE A 394 10.73 -6.77 8.21
CA PHE A 394 11.28 -6.17 6.99
C PHE A 394 10.60 -6.63 5.69
N GLN A 395 10.01 -7.83 5.67
CA GLN A 395 9.16 -8.28 4.57
C GLN A 395 7.79 -7.55 4.56
N SER A 396 7.23 -7.30 5.74
CA SER A 396 5.94 -6.64 5.99
C SER A 396 6.05 -5.14 6.29
N PHE A 397 7.25 -4.55 6.19
CA PHE A 397 7.55 -3.10 6.37
C PHE A 397 6.93 -2.27 5.22
N GLN A 398 5.70 -2.60 4.80
CA GLN A 398 4.69 -1.64 4.38
C GLN A 398 4.30 -0.71 5.54
N ASP A 399 4.62 -1.07 6.78
CA ASP A 399 4.46 -0.23 7.97
C ASP A 399 5.74 -0.29 8.82
N PRO A 400 6.50 0.81 8.98
CA PRO A 400 6.00 2.16 9.18
C PRO A 400 6.42 3.11 8.05
N TYR A 401 5.48 3.82 7.43
CA TYR A 401 5.66 4.96 6.51
C TYR A 401 7.08 5.57 6.41
N ILE A 402 8.03 4.87 5.76
CA ILE A 402 9.41 5.32 5.50
C ILE A 402 9.72 5.26 4.00
N TYR A 403 8.69 5.34 3.16
CA TYR A 403 8.80 5.27 1.70
C TYR A 403 9.70 6.39 1.12
N CYS A 404 9.98 7.44 1.90
CA CYS A 404 10.95 8.46 1.53
C CYS A 404 12.42 8.05 1.75
N MET A 405 12.69 7.03 2.59
CA MET A 405 14.02 6.45 2.79
C MET A 405 14.18 5.08 2.12
N ASP A 406 13.11 4.50 1.59
CA ASP A 406 13.10 3.16 0.99
C ASP A 406 12.69 3.24 -0.49
N THR A 407 13.65 3.59 -1.36
CA THR A 407 13.42 3.75 -2.81
C THR A 407 13.72 2.47 -3.61
N HIS A 408 14.23 1.42 -2.97
CA HIS A 408 14.54 0.16 -3.66
C HIS A 408 13.26 -0.68 -3.85
N ARG A 409 12.95 -1.03 -5.11
CA ARG A 409 11.85 -1.95 -5.45
C ARG A 409 12.07 -3.38 -4.95
N VAL A 410 13.29 -3.73 -4.56
CA VAL A 410 13.66 -5.02 -3.99
C VAL A 410 14.24 -4.77 -2.60
N SER A 411 13.58 -5.28 -1.57
CA SER A 411 14.05 -5.19 -0.19
C SER A 411 15.21 -6.16 0.02
N LEU A 412 16.43 -5.66 -0.11
CA LEU A 412 17.65 -6.42 0.17
C LEU A 412 18.11 -6.20 1.60
N VAL A 413 18.51 -7.28 2.26
CA VAL A 413 19.10 -7.26 3.61
C VAL A 413 20.47 -7.91 3.62
N ASP A 414 21.35 -7.39 4.47
CA ASP A 414 22.59 -8.01 4.86
C ASP A 414 22.40 -8.69 6.21
N LEU A 415 22.80 -9.95 6.28
CA LEU A 415 22.80 -10.75 7.50
C LEU A 415 24.24 -10.84 8.00
N SER A 416 24.49 -10.55 9.28
CA SER A 416 25.81 -10.74 9.88
C SER A 416 25.72 -11.36 11.27
N VAL A 417 26.48 -12.43 11.48
CA VAL A 417 26.65 -13.07 12.78
C VAL A 417 28.06 -12.79 13.27
N THR A 418 28.16 -12.10 14.41
CA THR A 418 29.46 -11.84 15.07
C THR A 418 29.53 -12.64 16.36
N CYS A 419 30.58 -13.44 16.53
CA CYS A 419 30.78 -14.26 17.72
C CYS A 419 32.15 -14.03 18.37
N SER A 420 32.15 -13.82 19.68
CA SER A 420 33.34 -13.94 20.52
C SER A 420 33.60 -15.42 20.84
N LEU A 421 34.81 -15.90 20.57
CA LEU A 421 35.27 -17.27 20.88
C LEU A 421 36.25 -17.28 22.08
N VAL A 422 36.20 -16.22 22.87
CA VAL A 422 36.88 -16.03 24.15
C VAL A 422 35.85 -15.66 25.21
N ASP A 423 36.10 -16.05 26.45
CA ASP A 423 35.16 -15.89 27.56
C ASP A 423 34.88 -14.40 27.85
N PRO A 424 33.60 -13.96 27.92
CA PRO A 424 32.38 -14.74 27.65
C PRO A 424 32.15 -14.99 26.15
N LEU A 425 31.95 -16.26 25.80
CA LEU A 425 31.62 -16.67 24.42
C LEU A 425 30.19 -16.23 24.09
N THR A 426 30.04 -15.17 23.33
CA THR A 426 28.72 -14.63 22.96
C THR A 426 28.60 -14.47 21.46
N CYS A 427 27.37 -14.43 20.96
CA CYS A 427 27.09 -14.12 19.57
C CYS A 427 26.01 -13.04 19.48
N LYS A 428 26.10 -12.24 18.43
CA LYS A 428 25.05 -11.30 18.01
C LYS A 428 24.71 -11.52 16.54
N MET A 429 23.47 -11.25 16.20
CA MET A 429 22.97 -11.21 14.82
C MET A 429 22.60 -9.78 14.47
N ASP A 430 23.22 -9.25 13.43
CA ASP A 430 22.88 -7.96 12.84
C ASP A 430 22.10 -8.23 11.54
N VAL A 431 20.91 -7.66 11.42
CA VAL A 431 20.12 -7.65 10.19
C VAL A 431 20.09 -6.22 9.69
N SER A 432 20.70 -5.95 8.53
CA SER A 432 20.84 -4.61 8.00
C SER A 432 20.09 -4.45 6.70
N ARG A 433 19.23 -3.45 6.60
CA ARG A 433 18.51 -3.10 5.37
C ARG A 433 19.09 -1.80 4.81
N TYR A 434 19.43 -1.79 3.53
CA TYR A 434 19.81 -0.54 2.87
C TYR A 434 18.56 0.29 2.59
N LEU A 435 18.60 1.52 3.10
CA LEU A 435 17.68 2.60 2.86
C LEU A 435 18.37 3.55 1.86
N SER A 436 17.68 3.93 0.80
CA SER A 436 18.21 4.77 -0.28
C SER A 436 17.72 6.20 -0.18
#